data_AF-A0A857F5T3-F1
#
_entry.id   AF-A0A857F5T3-F1
#
_cell.length_a   1.000
_cell.length_b   1.000
_cell.length_c   1.000
_cell.angle_alpha   90.00
_cell.angle_beta   90.00
_cell.angle_gamma   90.00
#
_symmetry.space_group_name_H-M   'P 1'
#
loop_
_entity.id
_entity.type
_entity.pdbx_description
1 polymer ?
#
loop_
_entity_poly.entity_id
_entity_poly.type
_entity_poly.pdbx_seq_one_letter_code
_entity_poly.pdbx_strand_id
1 'polypeptide(L)'
;MHKSSPLGGRLVSWPVMLLAPFVVLCALLIVKRLVLGLGSVSDLNGGFPWGIWIAFDLLVGTGLACGGWALAWAVYVFNRGEYHPLVRPALLASLFGYALGGLSITIDVGRYWNLPYFFIPGHFNVNSVLFETAVCMTIYIGVMAVEFAPALFERLGWKVSLKRLNKVMFFVIALGALLPTMHQSSMGSLMIAAGAKIHPLWQSYEMLPLFSLLTAAILGFSIVIFEGSLVQAGLRGRGADEAPLFTRLTTIIDIFLLLFIMLRLGEVIVRHKTEYLWHFDRYAIAFWAEIILMALPLLIFRIRRAREDSRLLFIGALCMIGGAALWRLNYSLLAFNPGGGYNYFPTTSEILISIGFVAIEVCAYILLIRLLPVLPAHGQLHKNNQTEVKHEPTHHH
;
A
#
# COMPACT_ATOMS: atom_id res chain seq x y z
N MET A 1 3.09 -3.05 -28.31
CA MET A 1 2.08 -3.50 -27.33
C MET A 1 2.58 -4.81 -26.75
N HIS A 2 3.06 -4.83 -25.50
CA HIS A 2 3.56 -6.06 -24.88
C HIS A 2 2.42 -7.07 -24.76
N LYS A 3 2.57 -8.25 -25.35
CA LYS A 3 1.64 -9.37 -25.11
C LYS A 3 1.80 -9.75 -23.64
N SER A 4 0.75 -9.66 -22.84
CA SER A 4 0.74 -10.24 -21.50
C SER A 4 0.20 -11.67 -21.60
N SER A 5 0.82 -12.61 -20.90
CA SER A 5 0.41 -14.01 -20.87
C SER A 5 0.25 -14.45 -19.41
N PRO A 6 -0.72 -15.32 -19.08
CA PRO A 6 -0.80 -15.87 -17.74
C PRO A 6 0.48 -16.66 -17.46
N LEU A 7 1.01 -16.59 -16.24
CA LEU A 7 2.20 -17.33 -15.84
C LEU A 7 2.05 -18.85 -16.04
N GLY A 8 0.81 -19.37 -15.97
CA GLY A 8 0.54 -20.80 -15.98
C GLY A 8 1.05 -21.52 -14.72
N GLY A 9 0.59 -22.75 -14.49
CA GLY A 9 1.04 -23.60 -13.37
C GLY A 9 -0.09 -24.09 -12.45
N ARG A 10 0.27 -24.92 -11.45
CA ARG A 10 -0.69 -25.44 -10.46
C ARG A 10 -1.24 -24.29 -9.62
N LEU A 11 -2.56 -24.24 -9.41
CA LEU A 11 -3.22 -23.23 -8.58
C LEU A 11 -2.73 -23.29 -7.12
N VAL A 12 -2.51 -24.50 -6.61
CA VAL A 12 -1.94 -24.76 -5.29
C VAL A 12 -0.41 -24.76 -5.39
N SER A 13 0.23 -23.67 -4.97
CA SER A 13 1.69 -23.62 -4.78
C SER A 13 2.07 -23.70 -3.31
N TRP A 14 3.34 -24.00 -3.05
CA TRP A 14 3.88 -24.09 -1.69
C TRP A 14 3.57 -22.87 -0.81
N PRO A 15 3.68 -21.60 -1.29
CA PRO A 15 3.26 -20.44 -0.48
C PRO A 15 1.76 -20.44 -0.15
N VAL A 16 0.91 -20.87 -1.09
CA VAL A 16 -0.54 -20.96 -0.88
C VAL A 16 -0.86 -22.06 0.14
N MET A 17 -0.16 -23.20 0.10
CA MET A 17 -0.33 -24.26 1.10
C MET A 17 0.10 -23.82 2.50
N LEU A 18 1.18 -23.02 2.60
CA LEU A 18 1.67 -22.50 3.88
C LEU A 18 0.74 -21.43 4.46
N LEU A 19 0.14 -20.59 3.61
CA LEU A 19 -0.74 -19.50 4.02
C LEU A 19 -2.22 -19.92 4.19
N ALA A 20 -2.66 -20.98 3.51
CA ALA A 20 -4.05 -21.45 3.57
C ALA A 20 -4.57 -21.73 4.99
N PRO A 21 -3.80 -22.34 5.92
CA PRO A 21 -4.24 -22.50 7.31
C PRO A 21 -4.58 -21.17 8.00
N PHE A 22 -3.78 -20.12 7.76
CA PHE A 22 -4.04 -18.79 8.30
C PHE A 22 -5.30 -18.15 7.69
N VAL A 23 -5.53 -18.35 6.39
CA VAL A 23 -6.77 -17.91 5.72
C VAL A 23 -8.00 -18.56 6.34
N VAL A 24 -7.96 -19.89 6.56
CA VAL A 24 -9.07 -20.64 7.17
C VAL A 24 -9.30 -20.17 8.60
N LEU A 25 -8.24 -20.04 9.40
CA LEU A 25 -8.34 -19.57 10.78
C LEU A 25 -8.90 -18.14 10.86
N CYS A 26 -8.46 -17.26 9.97
CA CYS A 26 -9.00 -15.90 9.85
C CYS A 26 -10.50 -15.92 9.55
N ALA A 27 -10.94 -16.72 8.56
CA ALA A 27 -12.34 -16.84 8.23
C ALA A 27 -13.18 -17.34 9.43
N LEU A 28 -12.68 -18.33 10.18
CA LEU A 28 -13.35 -18.83 11.39
C LEU A 28 -13.46 -17.75 12.48
N LEU A 29 -12.40 -16.96 12.71
CA LEU A 29 -12.40 -15.87 13.69
C LEU A 29 -13.31 -14.72 13.24
N ILE A 30 -13.37 -14.41 11.95
CA ILE A 30 -14.32 -13.43 11.38
C ILE A 30 -15.76 -13.89 11.61
N VAL A 31 -16.07 -15.18 11.37
CA VAL A 31 -17.41 -15.72 11.64
C VAL A 31 -17.72 -15.64 13.14
N LYS A 32 -16.78 -16.04 14.01
CA LYS A 32 -16.92 -15.91 15.46
C LYS A 32 -17.24 -14.46 15.85
N ARG A 33 -16.51 -13.49 15.31
CA ARG A 33 -16.72 -12.06 15.51
C ARG A 33 -18.12 -11.60 15.06
N LEU A 34 -18.56 -12.03 13.89
CA LEU A 34 -19.83 -11.59 13.29
C LEU A 34 -21.05 -12.14 14.05
N VAL A 35 -20.91 -13.29 14.70
CA VAL A 35 -21.99 -13.97 15.43
C VAL A 35 -21.97 -13.65 16.93
N LEU A 36 -20.80 -13.65 17.57
CA LEU A 36 -20.65 -13.47 19.02
C LEU A 36 -20.27 -12.03 19.43
N GLY A 37 -20.01 -11.15 18.46
CA GLY A 37 -19.65 -9.75 18.69
C GLY A 37 -18.14 -9.52 18.82
N LEU A 38 -17.75 -8.23 18.87
CA LEU A 38 -16.35 -7.78 18.88
C LEU A 38 -15.55 -8.33 20.07
N GLY A 39 -16.10 -8.22 21.29
CA GLY A 39 -15.41 -8.68 22.51
C GLY A 39 -15.15 -10.19 22.57
N SER A 40 -15.65 -10.98 21.62
CA SER A 40 -15.35 -12.41 21.53
C SER A 40 -13.99 -12.71 20.89
N VAL A 41 -13.39 -11.72 20.22
CA VAL A 41 -12.15 -11.84 19.43
C VAL A 41 -11.18 -10.69 19.64
N SER A 42 -11.57 -9.61 20.31
CA SER A 42 -10.70 -8.45 20.57
C SER A 42 -10.75 -8.00 22.03
N ASP A 43 -9.67 -7.35 22.47
CA ASP A 43 -9.56 -6.71 23.80
C ASP A 43 -9.89 -5.20 23.75
N LEU A 44 -10.64 -4.78 22.73
CA LEU A 44 -11.13 -3.41 22.60
C LEU A 44 -12.02 -3.05 23.78
N ASN A 45 -11.93 -1.79 24.21
CA ASN A 45 -12.66 -1.31 25.37
C ASN A 45 -13.09 0.16 25.19
N GLY A 46 -13.81 0.71 26.18
CA GLY A 46 -14.36 2.06 26.10
C GLY A 46 -13.29 3.16 25.91
N GLY A 47 -12.05 2.93 26.33
CA GLY A 47 -10.92 3.84 26.10
C GLY A 47 -10.21 3.60 24.78
N PHE A 48 -10.07 2.35 24.36
CA PHE A 48 -9.42 1.92 23.12
C PHE A 48 -10.46 1.37 22.14
N PRO A 49 -11.14 2.24 21.37
CA PRO A 49 -12.10 1.82 20.36
C PRO A 49 -11.40 1.25 19.11
N TRP A 50 -10.12 1.55 18.91
CA TRP A 50 -9.29 1.03 17.84
C TRP A 50 -8.12 0.26 18.40
N GLY A 51 -7.87 -0.88 17.77
CA GLY A 51 -6.78 -1.79 18.10
C GLY A 51 -5.87 -1.99 16.91
N ILE A 52 -5.26 -3.17 16.87
CA ILE A 52 -4.30 -3.54 15.82
C ILE A 52 -4.96 -3.62 14.44
N TRP A 53 -6.26 -3.94 14.34
CA TRP A 53 -6.95 -4.00 13.05
C TRP A 53 -6.97 -2.66 12.32
N ILE A 54 -7.38 -1.59 13.00
CA ILE A 54 -7.35 -0.27 12.40
C ILE A 54 -5.90 0.20 12.22
N ALA A 55 -5.05 0.07 13.25
CA ALA A 55 -3.68 0.58 13.21
C ALA A 55 -2.78 -0.11 12.17
N PHE A 56 -2.95 -1.42 11.95
CA PHE A 56 -2.17 -2.19 10.99
C PHE A 56 -2.95 -2.41 9.70
N ASP A 57 -4.11 -3.09 9.72
CA ASP A 57 -4.80 -3.49 8.49
C ASP A 57 -5.31 -2.28 7.70
N LEU A 58 -5.82 -1.25 8.38
CA LEU A 58 -6.28 -0.03 7.72
C LEU A 58 -5.15 0.98 7.52
N LEU A 59 -4.53 1.45 8.60
CA LEU A 59 -3.53 2.52 8.52
C LEU A 59 -2.28 2.05 7.78
N VAL A 60 -1.65 0.93 8.13
CA VAL A 60 -0.45 0.48 7.39
C VAL A 60 -0.83 -0.18 6.07
N GLY A 61 -1.83 -1.07 6.08
CA GLY A 61 -2.25 -1.88 4.95
C GLY A 61 -2.70 -1.05 3.74
N THR A 62 -3.55 -0.03 3.94
CA THR A 62 -3.94 0.85 2.81
C THR A 62 -2.79 1.70 2.29
N GLY A 63 -1.81 2.01 3.14
CA GLY A 63 -0.57 2.68 2.72
C GLY A 63 0.28 1.77 1.83
N LEU A 64 0.38 0.48 2.13
CA LEU A 64 1.01 -0.51 1.25
C LEU A 64 0.20 -0.70 -0.04
N ALA A 65 -1.13 -0.65 0.03
CA ALA A 65 -2.00 -0.69 -1.14
C ALA A 65 -1.87 0.54 -2.07
N CYS A 66 -1.14 1.59 -1.67
CA CYS A 66 -0.86 2.76 -2.52
C CYS A 66 0.20 2.51 -3.61
N GLY A 67 0.72 1.29 -3.80
CA GLY A 67 1.75 1.01 -4.81
C GLY A 67 1.36 1.41 -6.24
N GLY A 68 0.13 1.14 -6.64
CA GLY A 68 -0.43 1.52 -7.94
C GLY A 68 -0.62 3.04 -8.07
N TRP A 69 -1.06 3.71 -7.01
CA TRP A 69 -1.14 5.16 -6.96
C TRP A 69 0.24 5.83 -7.07
N ALA A 70 1.23 5.33 -6.33
CA ALA A 70 2.60 5.83 -6.38
C ALA A 70 3.22 5.66 -7.77
N LEU A 71 3.02 4.48 -8.38
CA LEU A 71 3.50 4.20 -9.73
C LEU A 71 2.76 5.05 -10.78
N ALA A 72 1.46 5.30 -10.61
CA ALA A 72 0.70 6.18 -11.50
C ALA A 72 1.25 7.62 -11.48
N TRP A 73 1.56 8.18 -10.30
CA TRP A 73 2.23 9.48 -10.19
C TRP A 73 3.61 9.47 -10.85
N ALA A 74 4.42 8.44 -10.61
CA ALA A 74 5.73 8.32 -11.24
C ALA A 74 5.63 8.24 -12.78
N VAL A 75 4.75 7.40 -13.32
CA VAL A 75 4.66 7.12 -14.76
C VAL A 75 3.95 8.23 -15.52
N TYR A 76 2.80 8.69 -15.04
CA TYR A 76 1.94 9.62 -15.77
C TYR A 76 2.30 11.09 -15.54
N VAL A 77 2.76 11.45 -14.33
CA VAL A 77 3.09 12.84 -14.00
C VAL A 77 4.57 13.12 -14.19
N PHE A 78 5.45 12.27 -13.65
CA PHE A 78 6.89 12.55 -13.67
C PHE A 78 7.62 12.00 -14.91
N ASN A 79 7.11 10.95 -15.56
CA ASN A 79 7.90 10.18 -16.52
C ASN A 79 7.28 10.04 -17.93
N ARG A 80 6.29 10.88 -18.28
CA ARG A 80 5.70 11.01 -19.64
C ARG A 80 5.34 9.66 -20.32
N GLY A 81 4.95 8.63 -19.57
CA GLY A 81 4.47 7.34 -20.11
C GLY A 81 5.52 6.23 -20.31
N GLU A 82 6.78 6.43 -19.91
CA GLU A 82 7.72 5.32 -19.78
C GLU A 82 7.35 4.42 -18.57
N TYR A 83 7.44 3.09 -18.73
CA TYR A 83 7.16 2.04 -17.72
C TYR A 83 5.71 1.52 -17.59
N HIS A 84 4.93 1.58 -18.66
CA HIS A 84 3.61 0.95 -18.78
C HIS A 84 3.50 -0.54 -18.35
N PRO A 85 4.55 -1.41 -18.44
CA PRO A 85 4.45 -2.83 -18.09
C PRO A 85 4.14 -3.12 -16.61
N LEU A 86 4.57 -2.27 -15.67
CA LEU A 86 4.40 -2.49 -14.23
C LEU A 86 3.12 -1.87 -13.66
N VAL A 87 2.47 -0.99 -14.42
CA VAL A 87 1.23 -0.32 -14.03
C VAL A 87 0.11 -1.34 -13.78
N ARG A 88 -0.04 -2.34 -14.66
CA ARG A 88 -1.13 -3.34 -14.54
C ARG A 88 -1.00 -4.23 -13.29
N PRO A 89 0.17 -4.84 -12.98
CA PRO A 89 0.37 -5.56 -11.73
C PRO A 89 0.15 -4.68 -10.49
N ALA A 90 0.71 -3.47 -10.47
CA ALA A 90 0.62 -2.58 -9.32
C ALA A 90 -0.81 -2.09 -9.06
N LEU A 91 -1.57 -1.76 -10.12
CA LEU A 91 -2.99 -1.42 -10.01
C LEU A 91 -3.83 -2.58 -9.50
N LEU A 92 -3.54 -3.81 -9.96
CA LEU A 92 -4.24 -4.99 -9.48
C LEU A 92 -3.97 -5.22 -8.01
N ALA A 93 -2.70 -5.21 -7.58
CA ALA A 93 -2.33 -5.32 -6.17
C ALA A 93 -3.02 -4.25 -5.32
N SER A 94 -3.03 -3.00 -5.78
CA SER A 94 -3.71 -1.89 -5.10
C SER A 94 -5.22 -2.11 -5.00
N LEU A 95 -5.87 -2.59 -6.06
CA LEU A 95 -7.30 -2.89 -6.05
C LEU A 95 -7.63 -3.93 -4.98
N PHE A 96 -6.80 -4.97 -4.82
CA PHE A 96 -6.99 -5.97 -3.76
C PHE A 96 -6.70 -5.42 -2.37
N GLY A 97 -5.58 -4.74 -2.18
CA GLY A 97 -5.22 -4.17 -0.88
C GLY A 97 -6.29 -3.19 -0.38
N TYR A 98 -6.80 -2.32 -1.25
CA TYR A 98 -7.91 -1.42 -0.90
C TYR A 98 -9.23 -2.17 -0.69
N ALA A 99 -9.58 -3.17 -1.50
CA ALA A 99 -10.80 -3.96 -1.29
C ALA A 99 -10.75 -4.72 0.05
N LEU A 100 -9.60 -5.29 0.41
CA LEU A 100 -9.39 -5.97 1.69
C LEU A 100 -9.40 -4.99 2.85
N GLY A 101 -8.85 -3.78 2.69
CA GLY A 101 -8.98 -2.72 3.69
C GLY A 101 -10.45 -2.33 3.93
N GLY A 102 -11.27 -2.26 2.88
CA GLY A 102 -12.71 -2.01 2.99
C GLY A 102 -13.45 -3.14 3.69
N LEU A 103 -13.08 -4.39 3.40
CA LEU A 103 -13.58 -5.57 4.12
C LEU A 103 -13.17 -5.55 5.59
N SER A 104 -11.93 -5.16 5.90
CA SER A 104 -11.42 -5.02 7.26
C SER A 104 -12.26 -4.02 8.06
N ILE A 105 -12.58 -2.84 7.51
CA ILE A 105 -13.49 -1.88 8.15
C ILE A 105 -14.87 -2.50 8.44
N THR A 106 -15.43 -3.24 7.49
CA THR A 106 -16.74 -3.91 7.67
C THR A 106 -16.70 -4.92 8.84
N ILE A 107 -15.55 -5.55 9.04
CA ILE A 107 -15.28 -6.50 10.12
C ILE A 107 -14.82 -5.79 11.41
N ASP A 108 -14.41 -4.53 11.37
CA ASP A 108 -14.09 -3.77 12.57
C ASP A 108 -15.36 -3.13 13.18
N VAL A 109 -16.27 -2.61 12.36
CA VAL A 109 -17.47 -1.88 12.82
C VAL A 109 -18.44 -2.78 13.59
N GLY A 110 -18.64 -2.52 14.89
CA GLY A 110 -19.41 -3.39 15.79
C GLY A 110 -20.84 -3.69 15.37
N ARG A 111 -21.51 -2.76 14.68
CA ARG A 111 -22.86 -2.97 14.09
C ARG A 111 -22.77 -2.98 12.57
N TYR A 112 -22.10 -4.00 12.03
CA TYR A 112 -21.84 -4.13 10.58
C TYR A 112 -23.13 -4.13 9.73
N TRP A 113 -24.27 -4.55 10.29
CA TRP A 113 -25.58 -4.49 9.62
C TRP A 113 -26.10 -3.06 9.38
N ASN A 114 -25.56 -2.04 10.06
CA ASN A 114 -25.87 -0.64 9.81
C ASN A 114 -24.99 -0.02 8.71
N LEU A 115 -23.99 -0.74 8.22
CA LEU A 115 -23.10 -0.25 7.17
C LEU A 115 -23.85 0.14 5.87
N PRO A 116 -24.98 -0.47 5.46
CA PRO A 116 -25.75 0.01 4.32
C PRO A 116 -26.20 1.47 4.39
N TYR A 117 -26.42 2.04 5.59
CA TYR A 117 -26.78 3.45 5.75
C TYR A 117 -25.70 4.40 5.25
N PHE A 118 -24.45 3.96 5.21
CA PHE A 118 -23.35 4.71 4.62
C PHE A 118 -23.52 4.95 3.10
N PHE A 119 -24.26 4.09 2.39
CA PHE A 119 -24.46 4.21 0.94
C PHE A 119 -25.74 4.96 0.56
N ILE A 120 -26.62 5.28 1.53
CA ILE A 120 -27.94 5.87 1.28
C ILE A 120 -27.88 7.40 1.46
N PRO A 121 -28.10 8.18 0.39
CA PRO A 121 -28.22 9.63 0.51
C PRO A 121 -29.33 10.01 1.51
N GLY A 122 -28.98 10.81 2.52
CA GLY A 122 -29.88 11.18 3.63
C GLY A 122 -29.35 10.81 5.01
N HIS A 123 -28.46 9.83 5.11
CA HIS A 123 -27.79 9.43 6.35
C HIS A 123 -26.32 9.90 6.44
N PHE A 124 -25.87 10.70 5.48
CA PHE A 124 -24.47 11.12 5.38
C PHE A 124 -24.13 12.17 6.44
N ASN A 125 -23.06 11.93 7.20
CA ASN A 125 -22.48 12.93 8.10
C ASN A 125 -21.23 13.53 7.45
N VAL A 126 -21.42 14.59 6.66
CA VAL A 126 -20.35 15.26 5.91
C VAL A 126 -19.33 16.00 6.80
N ASN A 127 -19.61 16.15 8.10
CA ASN A 127 -18.67 16.73 9.06
C ASN A 127 -17.69 15.70 9.64
N SER A 128 -17.87 14.41 9.32
CA SER A 128 -17.04 13.33 9.85
C SER A 128 -15.87 13.02 8.93
N VAL A 129 -14.65 13.07 9.48
CA VAL A 129 -13.44 12.63 8.77
C VAL A 129 -13.52 11.14 8.38
N LEU A 130 -14.18 10.31 9.20
CA LEU A 130 -14.41 8.90 8.86
C LEU A 130 -15.33 8.74 7.65
N PHE A 131 -16.33 9.62 7.50
CA PHE A 131 -17.20 9.61 6.32
C PHE A 131 -16.41 9.95 5.05
N GLU A 132 -15.62 11.05 5.07
CA GLU A 132 -14.75 11.41 3.95
C GLU A 132 -13.79 10.27 3.58
N THR A 133 -13.14 9.69 4.58
CA THR A 133 -12.18 8.60 4.42
C THR A 133 -12.83 7.38 3.74
N ALA A 134 -14.01 6.97 4.20
CA ALA A 134 -14.74 5.83 3.65
C ALA A 134 -15.28 6.09 2.24
N VAL A 135 -15.76 7.32 1.96
CA VAL A 135 -16.26 7.71 0.63
C VAL A 135 -15.12 7.70 -0.38
N CYS A 136 -13.99 8.34 -0.05
CA CYS A 136 -12.83 8.39 -0.94
C CYS A 136 -12.33 6.97 -1.28
N MET A 137 -12.24 6.10 -0.27
CA MET A 137 -11.84 4.71 -0.44
C MET A 137 -12.81 3.91 -1.32
N THR A 138 -14.12 4.04 -1.07
CA THR A 138 -15.16 3.32 -1.82
C THR A 138 -15.16 3.72 -3.29
N ILE A 139 -15.13 5.04 -3.57
CA ILE A 139 -15.10 5.55 -4.94
C ILE A 139 -13.78 5.14 -5.61
N TYR A 140 -12.66 5.17 -4.88
CA TYR A 140 -11.36 4.80 -5.42
C TYR A 140 -11.29 3.32 -5.84
N ILE A 141 -11.87 2.40 -5.07
CA ILE A 141 -12.00 0.98 -5.47
C ILE A 141 -12.74 0.87 -6.81
N GLY A 142 -13.83 1.62 -6.99
CA GLY A 142 -14.56 1.69 -8.25
C GLY A 142 -13.72 2.27 -9.40
N VAL A 143 -12.97 3.35 -9.14
CA VAL A 143 -12.06 3.98 -10.11
C VAL A 143 -10.96 3.01 -10.55
N MET A 144 -10.32 2.30 -9.62
CA MET A 144 -9.32 1.27 -9.94
C MET A 144 -9.91 0.12 -10.74
N ALA A 145 -11.12 -0.32 -10.43
CA ALA A 145 -11.80 -1.36 -11.21
C ALA A 145 -12.03 -0.91 -12.67
N VAL A 146 -12.39 0.37 -12.87
CA VAL A 146 -12.53 0.96 -14.22
C VAL A 146 -11.17 1.13 -14.91
N GLU A 147 -10.12 1.51 -14.18
CA GLU A 147 -8.76 1.62 -14.70
C GLU A 147 -8.18 0.26 -15.12
N PHE A 148 -8.57 -0.82 -14.43
CA PHE A 148 -8.20 -2.19 -14.78
C PHE A 148 -9.07 -2.80 -15.89
N ALA A 149 -10.28 -2.28 -16.14
CA ALA A 149 -11.20 -2.80 -17.15
C ALA A 149 -10.65 -2.95 -18.58
N PRO A 150 -9.72 -2.11 -19.10
CA PRO A 150 -9.12 -2.32 -20.42
C PRO A 150 -8.45 -3.68 -20.56
N ALA A 151 -7.79 -4.18 -19.51
CA ALA A 151 -7.15 -5.50 -19.52
C ALA A 151 -8.18 -6.63 -19.68
N LEU A 152 -9.36 -6.46 -19.07
CA LEU A 152 -10.48 -7.40 -19.22
C LEU A 152 -11.11 -7.30 -20.62
N PHE A 153 -11.33 -6.09 -21.13
CA PHE A 153 -11.90 -5.88 -22.47
C PHE A 153 -10.98 -6.35 -23.60
N GLU A 154 -9.66 -6.21 -23.44
CA GLU A 154 -8.66 -6.80 -24.35
C GLU A 154 -8.78 -8.33 -24.38
N ARG A 155 -8.97 -8.96 -23.22
CA ARG A 155 -9.15 -10.42 -23.11
C ARG A 155 -10.48 -10.91 -23.70
N LEU A 156 -11.55 -10.15 -23.53
CA LEU A 156 -12.89 -10.48 -24.05
C LEU A 156 -13.09 -10.07 -25.53
N GLY A 157 -12.14 -9.34 -26.12
CA GLY A 157 -12.22 -8.88 -27.51
C GLY A 157 -13.20 -7.71 -27.74
N TRP A 158 -13.59 -6.98 -26.69
CA TRP A 158 -14.59 -5.90 -26.75
C TRP A 158 -14.01 -4.57 -27.22
N LYS A 159 -13.73 -4.47 -28.54
CA LYS A 159 -13.05 -3.32 -29.16
C LYS A 159 -13.82 -1.99 -29.05
N VAL A 160 -15.15 -2.01 -29.11
CA VAL A 160 -15.97 -0.78 -29.05
C VAL A 160 -15.98 -0.19 -27.64
N SER A 161 -16.21 -1.03 -26.64
CA SER A 161 -16.20 -0.62 -25.22
C SER A 161 -14.82 -0.11 -24.80
N LEU A 162 -13.75 -0.78 -25.27
CA LEU A 162 -12.37 -0.34 -25.06
C LEU A 162 -12.11 1.07 -25.61
N LYS A 163 -12.56 1.36 -26.85
CA LYS A 163 -12.38 2.68 -27.45
C LYS A 163 -13.13 3.78 -26.70
N ARG A 164 -14.36 3.50 -26.23
CA ARG A 164 -15.14 4.44 -25.41
C ARG A 164 -14.48 4.69 -24.06
N LEU A 165 -14.02 3.63 -23.40
CA LEU A 165 -13.35 3.71 -22.10
C LEU A 165 -12.04 4.50 -22.19
N ASN A 166 -11.21 4.24 -23.20
CA ASN A 166 -9.96 4.97 -23.41
C ASN A 166 -10.17 6.47 -23.62
N LYS A 167 -11.32 6.89 -24.17
CA LYS A 167 -11.65 8.32 -24.34
C LYS A 167 -11.89 9.04 -23.01
N VAL A 168 -12.42 8.34 -22.00
CA VAL A 168 -12.68 8.89 -20.67
C VAL A 168 -11.59 8.57 -19.64
N MET A 169 -10.63 7.72 -19.99
CA MET A 169 -9.59 7.23 -19.08
C MET A 169 -8.76 8.35 -18.43
N PHE A 170 -8.52 9.46 -19.12
CA PHE A 170 -7.82 10.61 -18.54
C PHE A 170 -8.52 11.13 -17.27
N PHE A 171 -9.85 11.21 -17.28
CA PHE A 171 -10.63 11.63 -16.10
C PHE A 171 -10.56 10.58 -14.97
N VAL A 172 -10.59 9.30 -15.34
CA VAL A 172 -10.47 8.18 -14.39
C VAL A 172 -9.10 8.19 -13.70
N ILE A 173 -8.01 8.39 -14.46
CA ILE A 173 -6.65 8.50 -13.93
C ILE A 173 -6.52 9.73 -13.01
N ALA A 174 -7.11 10.87 -13.39
CA ALA A 174 -7.10 12.07 -12.55
C ALA A 174 -7.82 11.83 -11.20
N LEU A 175 -8.98 11.17 -11.21
CA LEU A 175 -9.66 10.74 -9.99
C LEU A 175 -8.83 9.72 -9.20
N GLY A 176 -8.16 8.80 -9.89
CA GLY A 176 -7.26 7.80 -9.30
C GLY A 176 -6.04 8.43 -8.63
N ALA A 177 -5.60 9.60 -9.07
CA ALA A 177 -4.55 10.38 -8.40
C ALA A 177 -5.09 11.19 -7.21
N LEU A 178 -6.30 11.76 -7.34
CA LEU A 178 -6.93 12.62 -6.34
C LEU A 178 -7.45 11.85 -5.12
N LEU A 179 -8.24 10.79 -5.32
CA LEU A 179 -8.97 10.12 -4.24
C LEU A 179 -8.05 9.45 -3.20
N PRO A 180 -6.94 8.78 -3.56
CA PRO A 180 -6.01 8.25 -2.57
C PRO A 180 -5.29 9.36 -1.81
N THR A 181 -5.02 10.50 -2.46
CA THR A 181 -4.45 11.68 -1.80
C THR A 181 -5.39 12.17 -0.70
N MET A 182 -6.70 12.30 -0.99
CA MET A 182 -7.72 12.67 -0.02
C MET A 182 -7.91 11.62 1.08
N HIS A 183 -7.97 10.34 0.72
CA HIS A 183 -8.12 9.25 1.68
C HIS A 183 -6.93 9.20 2.67
N GLN A 184 -5.70 9.20 2.16
CA GLN A 184 -4.50 9.10 2.98
C GLN A 184 -4.25 10.36 3.81
N SER A 185 -4.58 11.56 3.31
CA SER A 185 -4.51 12.77 4.13
C SER A 185 -5.59 12.78 5.23
N SER A 186 -6.81 12.34 4.92
CA SER A 186 -7.92 12.23 5.90
C SER A 186 -7.60 11.26 7.03
N MET A 187 -6.88 10.17 6.76
CA MET A 187 -6.38 9.27 7.81
C MET A 187 -5.47 9.99 8.83
N GLY A 188 -4.68 10.97 8.38
CA GLY A 188 -3.92 11.84 9.27
C GLY A 188 -4.82 12.83 10.03
N SER A 189 -5.75 13.48 9.33
CA SER A 189 -6.73 14.40 9.91
C SER A 189 -7.55 13.76 11.04
N LEU A 190 -7.83 12.47 10.93
CA LEU A 190 -8.56 11.69 11.91
C LEU A 190 -7.92 11.78 13.31
N MET A 191 -6.59 11.81 13.36
CA MET A 191 -5.83 11.87 14.61
C MET A 191 -5.66 13.31 15.15
N ILE A 192 -6.06 14.33 14.39
CA ILE A 192 -6.26 15.68 14.93
C ILE A 192 -7.39 15.65 15.96
N ALA A 193 -8.48 14.94 15.66
CA ALA A 193 -9.65 14.82 16.55
C ALA A 193 -9.35 14.07 17.85
N ALA A 194 -8.33 13.20 17.87
CA ALA A 194 -7.87 12.55 19.09
C ALA A 194 -7.19 13.54 20.06
N GLY A 195 -6.71 14.70 19.58
CA GLY A 195 -6.21 15.81 20.38
C GLY A 195 -5.20 15.39 21.44
N ALA A 196 -5.49 15.69 22.70
CA ALA A 196 -4.63 15.41 23.85
C ALA A 196 -4.46 13.91 24.18
N LYS A 197 -5.24 13.02 23.53
CA LYS A 197 -5.08 11.57 23.71
C LYS A 197 -3.82 11.05 23.02
N ILE A 198 -3.20 11.82 22.13
CA ILE A 198 -1.95 11.43 21.47
C ILE A 198 -0.77 12.11 22.15
N HIS A 199 0.30 11.36 22.38
CA HIS A 199 1.54 11.88 22.92
C HIS A 199 2.07 13.09 22.10
N PRO A 200 2.58 14.15 22.74
CA PRO A 200 3.00 15.38 22.07
C PRO A 200 3.97 15.18 20.90
N LEU A 201 4.85 14.19 20.97
CA LEU A 201 5.77 13.85 19.88
C LEU A 201 5.05 13.54 18.57
N TRP A 202 3.90 12.84 18.58
CA TRP A 202 3.15 12.51 17.35
C TRP A 202 1.97 13.43 17.10
N GLN A 203 1.50 14.18 18.10
CA GLN A 203 0.41 15.12 17.90
C GLN A 203 0.89 16.42 17.22
N SER A 204 0.90 16.42 15.89
CA SER A 204 1.39 17.54 15.06
C SER A 204 0.26 18.35 14.40
N TYR A 205 -1.00 18.14 14.81
CA TYR A 205 -2.19 18.87 14.35
C TYR A 205 -2.25 19.05 12.82
N GLU A 206 -2.08 20.26 12.30
CA GLU A 206 -2.21 20.60 10.88
C GLU A 206 -1.21 19.88 9.98
N MET A 207 -0.12 19.35 10.55
CA MET A 207 0.90 18.59 9.81
C MET A 207 0.57 17.10 9.69
N LEU A 208 -0.36 16.56 10.49
CA LEU A 208 -0.73 15.14 10.44
C LEU A 208 -1.24 14.66 9.07
N PRO A 209 -2.10 15.41 8.35
CA PRO A 209 -2.55 15.01 7.02
C PRO A 209 -1.40 14.92 6.02
N LEU A 210 -0.44 15.84 6.13
CA LEU A 210 0.76 15.87 5.29
C LEU A 210 1.68 14.69 5.61
N PHE A 211 1.96 14.41 6.89
CA PHE A 211 2.77 13.26 7.28
C PHE A 211 2.13 11.94 6.87
N SER A 212 0.81 11.81 6.99
CA SER A 212 0.08 10.63 6.52
C SER A 212 0.21 10.46 5.01
N LEU A 213 0.08 11.54 4.23
CA LEU A 213 0.27 11.49 2.77
C LEU A 213 1.71 11.14 2.37
N LEU A 214 2.71 11.73 3.01
CA LEU A 214 4.13 11.44 2.76
C LEU A 214 4.45 9.97 3.07
N THR A 215 3.98 9.46 4.21
CA THR A 215 4.17 8.04 4.56
C THR A 215 3.42 7.10 3.61
N ALA A 216 2.26 7.51 3.07
CA ALA A 216 1.56 6.73 2.04
C ALA A 216 2.38 6.63 0.75
N ALA A 217 3.01 7.73 0.32
CA ALA A 217 3.90 7.72 -0.84
C ALA A 217 5.13 6.85 -0.60
N ILE A 218 5.78 6.98 0.57
CA ILE A 218 6.92 6.14 0.95
C ILE A 218 6.52 4.66 0.96
N LEU A 219 5.40 4.30 1.58
CA LEU A 219 4.90 2.92 1.61
C LEU A 219 4.59 2.41 0.20
N GLY A 220 3.86 3.17 -0.61
CA GLY A 220 3.51 2.81 -1.98
C GLY A 220 4.73 2.58 -2.87
N PHE A 221 5.73 3.46 -2.82
CA PHE A 221 6.97 3.23 -3.57
C PHE A 221 7.80 2.07 -3.01
N SER A 222 7.83 1.91 -1.69
CA SER A 222 8.60 0.85 -1.04
C SER A 222 8.07 -0.54 -1.39
N ILE A 223 6.75 -0.74 -1.48
CA ILE A 223 6.19 -2.04 -1.83
C ILE A 223 6.50 -2.41 -3.29
N VAL A 224 6.51 -1.42 -4.20
CA VAL A 224 6.87 -1.66 -5.62
C VAL A 224 8.33 -2.12 -5.74
N ILE A 225 9.25 -1.50 -4.98
CA ILE A 225 10.65 -1.94 -4.94
C ILE A 225 10.79 -3.30 -4.26
N PHE A 226 10.06 -3.53 -3.17
CA PHE A 226 10.05 -4.81 -2.45
C PHE A 226 9.61 -5.95 -3.36
N GLU A 227 8.47 -5.81 -4.03
CA GLU A 227 7.94 -6.82 -4.95
C GLU A 227 8.86 -7.03 -6.15
N GLY A 228 9.33 -5.93 -6.77
CA GLY A 228 10.25 -5.99 -7.91
C GLY A 228 11.57 -6.69 -7.59
N SER A 229 12.18 -6.38 -6.45
CA SER A 229 13.41 -7.02 -6.00
C SER A 229 13.21 -8.50 -5.63
N LEU A 230 12.06 -8.86 -5.04
CA LEU A 230 11.71 -10.25 -4.74
C LEU A 230 11.52 -11.08 -6.02
N VAL A 231 10.86 -10.51 -7.03
CA VAL A 231 10.69 -11.16 -8.35
C VAL A 231 12.03 -11.37 -9.03
N GLN A 232 12.92 -10.36 -9.04
CA GLN A 232 14.27 -10.50 -9.60
C GLN A 232 15.09 -11.58 -8.91
N ALA A 233 15.04 -11.64 -7.57
CA ALA A 233 15.71 -12.68 -6.79
C ALA A 233 15.14 -14.08 -7.10
N GLY A 234 13.82 -14.21 -7.17
CA GLY A 234 13.14 -15.46 -7.49
C GLY A 234 13.42 -15.97 -8.91
N LEU A 235 13.58 -15.07 -9.88
CA LEU A 235 13.93 -15.39 -11.27
C LEU A 235 15.43 -15.57 -11.51
N ARG A 236 16.27 -15.52 -10.46
CA ARG A 236 17.75 -15.58 -10.55
C ARG A 236 18.32 -14.61 -11.60
N GLY A 237 17.76 -13.40 -11.68
CA GLY A 237 18.21 -12.37 -12.63
C GLY A 237 17.92 -12.66 -14.12
N ARG A 238 17.06 -13.64 -14.44
CA ARG A 238 16.62 -13.92 -15.83
C ARG A 238 15.40 -13.09 -16.27
N GLY A 239 14.92 -12.20 -15.41
CA GLY A 239 13.83 -11.26 -15.71
C GLY A 239 14.30 -10.06 -16.55
N ALA A 240 13.37 -9.21 -16.98
CA ALA A 240 13.73 -7.94 -17.60
C ALA A 240 14.58 -7.10 -16.63
N ASP A 241 15.57 -6.38 -17.16
CA ASP A 241 16.41 -5.49 -16.36
C ASP A 241 15.62 -4.24 -15.95
N GLU A 242 15.09 -4.26 -14.73
CA GLU A 242 14.33 -3.16 -14.12
C GLU A 242 15.22 -2.20 -13.30
N ALA A 243 16.55 -2.40 -13.30
CA ALA A 243 17.47 -1.53 -12.57
C ALA A 243 17.37 -0.02 -12.94
N PRO A 244 17.15 0.36 -14.22
CA PRO A 244 16.96 1.76 -14.60
C PRO A 244 15.69 2.38 -13.98
N LEU A 245 14.63 1.58 -13.87
CA LEU A 245 13.37 1.99 -13.24
C LEU A 245 13.59 2.22 -11.75
N PHE A 246 14.15 1.23 -11.04
CA PHE A 246 14.38 1.37 -9.61
C PHE A 246 15.31 2.55 -9.29
N THR A 247 16.31 2.80 -10.14
CA THR A 247 17.17 3.98 -10.00
C THR A 247 16.39 5.30 -10.10
N ARG A 248 15.47 5.44 -11.06
CA ARG A 248 14.62 6.65 -11.16
C ARG A 248 13.65 6.75 -9.99
N LEU A 249 13.03 5.65 -9.58
CA LEU A 249 12.12 5.61 -8.43
C LEU A 249 12.84 6.00 -7.14
N THR A 250 14.04 5.48 -6.89
CA THR A 250 14.84 5.82 -5.69
C THR A 250 15.12 7.32 -5.58
N THR A 251 15.32 8.02 -6.70
CA THR A 251 15.52 9.48 -6.68
C THR A 251 14.26 10.23 -6.21
N ILE A 252 13.07 9.80 -6.66
CA ILE A 252 11.79 10.37 -6.22
C ILE A 252 11.56 10.05 -4.73
N ILE A 253 11.84 8.82 -4.33
CA ILE A 253 11.72 8.33 -2.96
C ILE A 253 12.61 9.13 -2.01
N ASP A 254 13.86 9.43 -2.40
CA ASP A 254 14.79 10.23 -1.60
C ASP A 254 14.21 11.61 -1.27
N ILE A 255 13.49 12.22 -2.22
CA ILE A 255 12.79 13.51 -1.98
C ILE A 255 11.71 13.33 -0.91
N PHE A 256 10.87 12.31 -1.02
CA PHE A 256 9.80 12.06 -0.04
C PHE A 256 10.34 11.74 1.35
N LEU A 257 11.38 10.91 1.45
CA LEU A 257 12.03 10.57 2.72
C LEU A 257 12.68 11.81 3.36
N LEU A 258 13.44 12.58 2.59
CA LEU A 258 14.08 13.79 3.09
C LEU A 258 13.04 14.83 3.53
N LEU A 259 11.99 15.02 2.74
CA LEU A 259 10.88 15.92 3.07
C LEU A 259 10.18 15.47 4.36
N PHE A 260 9.88 14.18 4.50
CA PHE A 260 9.27 13.65 5.73
C PHE A 260 10.17 13.90 6.94
N ILE A 261 11.44 13.50 6.90
CA ILE A 261 12.37 13.62 8.03
C ILE A 261 12.56 15.09 8.42
N MET A 262 12.78 15.97 7.42
CA MET A 262 12.98 17.40 7.67
C MET A 262 11.75 18.05 8.28
N LEU A 263 10.55 17.77 7.74
CA LEU A 263 9.31 18.29 8.31
C LEU A 263 9.03 17.71 9.68
N ARG A 264 9.36 16.43 9.91
CA ARG A 264 9.13 15.74 11.18
C ARG A 264 10.00 16.31 12.30
N LEU A 265 11.30 16.47 12.05
CA LEU A 265 12.22 17.10 12.99
C LEU A 265 11.92 18.60 13.14
N GLY A 266 11.61 19.29 12.04
CA GLY A 266 11.23 20.70 12.03
C GLY A 266 9.99 20.97 12.89
N GLU A 267 8.96 20.13 12.81
CA GLU A 267 7.75 20.26 13.63
C GLU A 267 8.05 20.14 15.13
N VAL A 268 8.90 19.17 15.52
CA VAL A 268 9.31 18.99 16.92
C VAL A 268 10.10 20.19 17.43
N ILE A 269 10.98 20.76 16.61
CA ILE A 269 11.79 21.93 16.97
C ILE A 269 10.91 23.19 17.07
N VAL A 270 10.10 23.48 16.06
CA VAL A 270 9.26 24.69 15.99
C VAL A 270 8.20 24.70 17.09
N ARG A 271 7.67 23.53 17.47
CA ARG A 271 6.70 23.42 18.59
C ARG A 271 7.35 23.22 19.96
N HIS A 272 8.67 23.40 20.07
CA HIS A 272 9.42 23.27 21.34
C HIS A 272 9.21 21.93 22.06
N LYS A 273 9.08 20.84 21.31
CA LYS A 273 8.88 19.48 21.83
C LYS A 273 10.19 18.69 21.96
N THR A 274 11.34 19.35 21.83
CA THR A 274 12.65 18.72 21.81
C THR A 274 13.01 18.03 23.11
N GLU A 275 12.49 18.51 24.25
CA GLU A 275 12.70 17.90 25.56
C GLU A 275 12.28 16.43 25.60
N TYR A 276 11.12 16.10 24.98
CA TYR A 276 10.60 14.74 24.87
C TYR A 276 11.56 13.75 24.18
N LEU A 277 12.50 14.23 23.35
CA LEU A 277 13.46 13.38 22.65
C LEU A 277 14.59 12.87 23.54
N TRP A 278 14.85 13.54 24.66
CA TRP A 278 16.01 13.29 25.53
C TRP A 278 15.69 12.48 26.78
N HIS A 279 14.41 12.18 27.03
CA HIS A 279 14.01 11.37 28.19
C HIS A 279 14.37 9.88 28.05
N PHE A 280 14.78 9.41 26.87
CA PHE A 280 15.10 8.01 26.57
C PHE A 280 14.03 7.00 27.04
N ASP A 281 12.77 7.44 27.10
CA ASP A 281 11.64 6.58 27.39
C ASP A 281 11.21 5.81 26.13
N ARG A 282 10.17 4.98 26.26
CA ARG A 282 9.65 4.20 25.13
C ARG A 282 9.23 5.07 23.94
N TYR A 283 8.81 6.31 24.18
CA TYR A 283 8.37 7.24 23.14
C TYR A 283 9.57 7.83 22.40
N ALA A 284 10.59 8.29 23.12
CA ALA A 284 11.83 8.76 22.53
C ALA A 284 12.51 7.67 21.70
N ILE A 285 12.58 6.44 22.22
CA ILE A 285 13.16 5.29 21.50
C ILE A 285 12.37 5.00 20.22
N ALA A 286 11.04 4.96 20.29
CA ALA A 286 10.20 4.72 19.12
C ALA A 286 10.32 5.84 18.06
N PHE A 287 10.44 7.10 18.50
CA PHE A 287 10.69 8.25 17.62
C PHE A 287 12.04 8.15 16.92
N TRP A 288 13.12 7.84 17.64
CA TRP A 288 14.42 7.67 17.01
C TRP A 288 14.46 6.46 16.08
N ALA A 289 13.78 5.37 16.44
CA ALA A 289 13.67 4.19 15.60
C ALA A 289 12.95 4.50 14.27
N GLU A 290 11.83 5.23 14.28
CA GLU A 290 11.15 5.63 13.03
C GLU A 290 12.05 6.53 12.15
N ILE A 291 12.76 7.49 12.75
CA ILE A 291 13.67 8.39 12.02
C ILE A 291 14.84 7.62 11.43
N ILE A 292 15.49 6.73 12.20
CA ILE A 292 16.62 5.93 11.72
C ILE A 292 16.18 5.02 10.57
N LEU A 293 15.05 4.33 10.71
CA LEU A 293 14.52 3.46 9.66
C LEU A 293 14.21 4.22 8.38
N MET A 294 13.72 5.46 8.46
CA MET A 294 13.50 6.30 7.27
C MET A 294 14.78 6.96 6.73
N ALA A 295 15.80 7.16 7.56
CA ALA A 295 17.08 7.76 7.15
C ALA A 295 18.03 6.73 6.50
N LEU A 296 17.98 5.46 6.91
CA LEU A 296 18.84 4.40 6.35
C LEU A 296 18.72 4.25 4.82
N PRO A 297 17.51 4.23 4.21
CA PRO A 297 17.35 4.17 2.76
C PRO A 297 18.02 5.33 2.03
N LEU A 298 18.00 6.56 2.60
CA LEU A 298 18.69 7.72 2.01
C LEU A 298 20.20 7.50 1.90
N LEU A 299 20.80 6.83 2.90
CA LEU A 299 22.22 6.50 2.88
C LEU A 299 22.51 5.38 1.86
N ILE A 300 21.63 4.38 1.78
CA ILE A 300 21.75 3.26 0.85
C ILE A 300 21.65 3.78 -0.60
N PHE A 301 20.61 4.53 -0.95
CA PHE A 301 20.34 4.95 -2.33
C PHE A 301 21.31 6.02 -2.86
N ARG A 302 22.05 6.70 -1.98
CA ARG A 302 23.13 7.62 -2.38
C ARG A 302 24.34 6.89 -2.97
N ILE A 303 24.55 5.63 -2.61
CA ILE A 303 25.66 4.81 -3.10
C ILE A 303 25.25 4.18 -4.44
N ARG A 304 25.94 4.55 -5.53
CA ARG A 304 25.61 4.04 -6.88
C ARG A 304 25.57 2.51 -6.95
N ARG A 305 26.53 1.82 -6.31
CA ARG A 305 26.58 0.35 -6.24
C ARG A 305 25.37 -0.26 -5.54
N ALA A 306 24.78 0.44 -4.57
CA ALA A 306 23.62 -0.05 -3.84
C ALA A 306 22.31 0.06 -4.63
N ARG A 307 22.25 0.95 -5.63
CA ARG A 307 21.10 1.07 -6.54
C ARG A 307 21.07 -0.03 -7.61
N GLU A 308 22.20 -0.68 -7.86
CA GLU A 308 22.34 -1.78 -8.81
C GLU A 308 22.24 -3.16 -8.13
N ASP A 309 22.34 -3.22 -6.80
CA ASP A 309 22.24 -4.45 -6.01
C ASP A 309 20.80 -4.67 -5.49
N SER A 310 20.11 -5.69 -6.03
CA SER A 310 18.75 -6.05 -5.62
C SER A 310 18.62 -6.32 -4.12
N ARG A 311 19.68 -6.77 -3.43
CA ARG A 311 19.65 -7.03 -1.97
C ARG A 311 19.60 -5.73 -1.18
N LEU A 312 20.39 -4.73 -1.59
CA LEU A 312 20.43 -3.44 -0.92
C LEU A 312 19.16 -2.64 -1.19
N LEU A 313 18.60 -2.74 -2.40
CA LEU A 313 17.26 -2.22 -2.71
C LEU A 313 16.18 -2.86 -1.84
N PHE A 314 16.23 -4.17 -1.64
CA PHE A 314 15.30 -4.90 -0.78
C PHE A 314 15.41 -4.47 0.69
N ILE A 315 16.63 -4.34 1.23
CA ILE A 315 16.85 -3.84 2.59
C ILE A 315 16.35 -2.40 2.74
N GLY A 316 16.63 -1.53 1.75
CA GLY A 316 16.11 -0.16 1.73
C GLY A 316 14.58 -0.13 1.73
N ALA A 317 13.94 -0.99 0.95
CA ALA A 317 12.47 -1.13 0.95
C ALA A 317 11.93 -1.59 2.31
N LEU A 318 12.55 -2.59 2.95
CA LEU A 318 12.16 -3.02 4.29
C LEU A 318 12.32 -1.91 5.34
N CYS A 319 13.40 -1.14 5.29
CA CYS A 319 13.60 0.01 6.18
C CYS A 319 12.50 1.08 5.98
N MET A 320 12.13 1.38 4.73
CA MET A 320 11.03 2.30 4.43
C MET A 320 9.67 1.79 4.93
N ILE A 321 9.34 0.52 4.65
CA ILE A 321 8.12 -0.12 5.14
C ILE A 321 8.09 -0.08 6.67
N GLY A 322 9.17 -0.51 7.31
CA GLY A 322 9.30 -0.53 8.76
C GLY A 322 9.18 0.86 9.39
N GLY A 323 9.88 1.87 8.84
CA GLY A 323 9.83 3.23 9.36
C GLY A 323 8.45 3.87 9.21
N ALA A 324 7.83 3.76 8.04
CA ALA A 324 6.51 4.33 7.79
C ALA A 324 5.40 3.58 8.52
N ALA A 325 5.47 2.25 8.61
CA ALA A 325 4.57 1.46 9.42
C ALA A 325 4.73 1.79 10.90
N LEU A 326 5.97 1.92 11.40
CA LEU A 326 6.23 2.28 12.79
C LEU A 326 5.67 3.67 13.13
N TRP A 327 5.87 4.67 12.25
CA TRP A 327 5.23 5.97 12.45
C TRP A 327 3.71 5.85 12.54
N ARG A 328 3.09 5.05 11.65
CA ARG A 328 1.63 4.86 11.62
C ARG A 328 1.09 4.09 12.84
N LEU A 329 1.84 3.11 13.33
CA LEU A 329 1.51 2.36 14.55
C LEU A 329 1.75 3.21 15.80
N ASN A 330 2.78 4.06 15.78
CA ASN A 330 3.13 4.90 16.91
C ASN A 330 2.01 5.89 17.22
N TYR A 331 1.58 6.69 16.24
CA TYR A 331 0.56 7.72 16.50
C TYR A 331 -0.84 7.14 16.77
N SER A 332 -1.14 5.92 16.29
CA SER A 332 -2.46 5.30 16.42
C SER A 332 -2.61 4.36 17.62
N LEU A 333 -1.53 3.73 18.09
CA LEU A 333 -1.56 2.81 19.24
C LEU A 333 -0.58 3.21 20.34
N LEU A 334 0.72 3.26 20.05
CA LEU A 334 1.73 3.44 21.10
C LEU A 334 1.56 4.76 21.86
N ALA A 335 1.38 5.84 21.10
CA ALA A 335 1.24 7.20 21.58
C ALA A 335 -0.19 7.53 22.01
N PHE A 336 -1.16 6.65 21.77
CA PHE A 336 -2.56 6.87 22.11
C PHE A 336 -2.81 6.47 23.58
N ASN A 337 -3.17 7.44 24.40
CA ASN A 337 -3.56 7.26 25.79
C ASN A 337 -4.89 8.01 26.04
N PRO A 338 -6.02 7.30 26.17
CA PRO A 338 -7.32 7.90 26.42
C PRO A 338 -7.49 8.43 27.85
N GLY A 339 -6.52 8.23 28.75
CA GLY A 339 -6.63 8.53 30.18
C GLY A 339 -7.41 7.47 30.96
N GLY A 340 -7.76 7.76 32.22
CA GLY A 340 -8.69 6.93 33.00
C GLY A 340 -8.22 5.51 33.36
N GLY A 341 -6.93 5.18 33.19
CA GLY A 341 -6.37 3.87 33.51
C GLY A 341 -6.71 2.77 32.50
N TYR A 342 -7.28 3.11 31.35
CA TYR A 342 -7.49 2.15 30.27
C TYR A 342 -6.15 1.63 29.75
N ASN A 343 -6.10 0.33 29.47
CA ASN A 343 -4.99 -0.32 28.80
C ASN A 343 -5.55 -1.19 27.67
N TYR A 344 -4.73 -1.43 26.65
CA TYR A 344 -5.06 -2.31 25.54
C TYR A 344 -3.79 -3.02 25.10
N PHE A 345 -3.89 -4.33 24.89
CA PHE A 345 -2.86 -5.11 24.25
C PHE A 345 -3.52 -6.11 23.29
N PRO A 346 -3.05 -6.22 22.03
CA PRO A 346 -3.72 -7.04 21.03
C PRO A 346 -3.77 -8.51 21.47
N THR A 347 -4.96 -9.09 21.41
CA THR A 347 -5.17 -10.51 21.67
C THR A 347 -4.55 -11.37 20.57
N THR A 348 -4.32 -12.64 20.86
CA THR A 348 -3.85 -13.60 19.85
C THR A 348 -4.82 -13.70 18.67
N SER A 349 -6.14 -13.63 18.92
CA SER A 349 -7.15 -13.60 17.85
C SER A 349 -7.06 -12.37 16.97
N GLU A 350 -6.80 -11.19 17.55
CA GLU A 350 -6.60 -9.97 16.78
C GLU A 350 -5.40 -10.07 15.85
N ILE A 351 -4.26 -10.53 16.38
CA ILE A 351 -3.02 -10.73 15.61
C ILE A 351 -3.24 -11.76 14.49
N LEU A 352 -3.92 -12.87 14.78
CA LEU A 352 -4.21 -13.91 13.81
C LEU A 352 -5.12 -13.43 12.68
N ILE A 353 -6.09 -12.55 12.97
CA ILE A 353 -6.93 -11.93 11.94
C ILE A 353 -6.07 -11.06 11.01
N SER A 354 -5.21 -10.18 11.55
CA SER A 354 -4.34 -9.34 10.72
C SER A 354 -3.34 -10.15 9.88
N ILE A 355 -2.70 -11.18 10.45
CA ILE A 355 -1.86 -12.13 9.69
C ILE A 355 -2.71 -12.83 8.61
N GLY A 356 -3.94 -13.18 8.95
CA GLY A 356 -4.92 -13.77 8.05
C GLY A 356 -5.25 -12.87 6.86
N PHE A 357 -5.45 -11.57 7.05
CA PHE A 357 -5.67 -10.60 5.98
C PHE A 357 -4.48 -10.54 5.02
N VAL A 358 -3.26 -10.45 5.55
CA VAL A 358 -2.03 -10.50 4.73
C VAL A 358 -1.94 -11.83 3.97
N ALA A 359 -2.28 -12.95 4.61
CA ALA A 359 -2.31 -14.26 3.97
C ALA A 359 -3.35 -14.34 2.83
N ILE A 360 -4.54 -13.78 3.03
CA ILE A 360 -5.59 -13.67 2.01
C ILE A 360 -5.09 -12.84 0.82
N GLU A 361 -4.48 -11.69 1.09
CA GLU A 361 -3.94 -10.80 0.06
C GLU A 361 -2.89 -11.50 -0.81
N VAL A 362 -1.88 -12.11 -0.17
CA VAL A 362 -0.81 -12.83 -0.87
C VAL A 362 -1.37 -14.02 -1.66
N CYS A 363 -2.30 -14.80 -1.08
CA CYS A 363 -2.92 -15.92 -1.78
C CYS A 363 -3.76 -15.46 -2.98
N ALA A 364 -4.58 -14.42 -2.80
CA ALA A 364 -5.40 -13.85 -3.87
C ALA A 364 -4.52 -13.33 -5.01
N TYR A 365 -3.46 -12.59 -4.68
CA TYR A 365 -2.50 -12.09 -5.65
C TYR A 365 -1.85 -13.23 -6.46
N ILE A 366 -1.34 -14.27 -5.79
CA ILE A 366 -0.72 -15.45 -6.45
C ILE A 366 -1.71 -16.17 -7.37
N LEU A 367 -2.96 -16.36 -6.93
CA LEU A 367 -3.98 -16.99 -7.76
C LEU A 367 -4.29 -16.16 -9.01
N LEU A 368 -4.33 -14.84 -8.89
CA LEU A 368 -4.67 -13.94 -9.98
C LEU A 368 -3.58 -13.78 -11.01
N ILE A 369 -2.31 -13.65 -10.61
CA ILE A 369 -1.20 -13.63 -11.57
C ILE A 369 -1.11 -14.93 -12.39
N ARG A 370 -1.69 -16.03 -11.87
CA ARG A 370 -1.81 -17.31 -12.58
C ARG A 370 -3.04 -17.39 -13.48
N LEU A 371 -4.16 -16.81 -13.07
CA LEU A 371 -5.45 -16.85 -13.80
C LEU A 371 -5.57 -15.75 -14.87
N LEU A 372 -4.93 -14.61 -14.64
CA LEU A 372 -4.99 -13.41 -15.47
C LEU A 372 -3.62 -13.14 -16.13
N PRO A 373 -3.58 -12.71 -17.40
CA PRO A 373 -2.35 -12.29 -18.07
C PRO A 373 -1.93 -10.89 -17.58
N VAL A 374 -1.44 -10.84 -16.35
CA VAL A 374 -1.09 -9.58 -15.66
C VAL A 374 0.38 -9.25 -15.85
N LEU A 375 1.25 -10.27 -15.86
CA LEU A 375 2.66 -10.08 -16.11
C LEU A 375 2.95 -9.95 -17.62
N PRO A 376 3.92 -9.12 -18.00
CA PRO A 376 4.42 -9.08 -19.38
C PRO A 376 4.90 -10.47 -19.80
N ALA A 377 4.50 -10.96 -20.98
CA ALA A 377 4.94 -12.26 -21.46
C ALA A 377 6.46 -12.27 -21.57
N HIS A 378 7.11 -13.06 -20.73
CA HIS A 378 8.52 -13.38 -20.87
C HIS A 378 8.66 -14.29 -22.08
N GLY A 379 9.15 -13.76 -23.21
CA GLY A 379 9.56 -14.60 -24.35
C GLY A 379 9.33 -14.08 -25.75
N GLN A 380 9.50 -12.78 -26.05
CA GLN A 380 9.66 -12.34 -27.45
C GLN A 380 10.86 -11.43 -27.74
N LEU A 381 11.60 -10.94 -26.73
CA LEU A 381 12.77 -10.10 -26.98
C LEU A 381 13.91 -10.82 -27.74
N HIS A 382 14.03 -12.14 -27.60
CA HIS A 382 15.10 -12.91 -28.26
C HIS A 382 14.74 -13.47 -29.64
N LYS A 383 13.46 -13.52 -30.04
CA LYS A 383 13.08 -14.04 -31.36
C LYS A 383 13.02 -12.95 -32.42
N ASN A 384 12.53 -11.75 -32.10
CA ASN A 384 12.41 -10.70 -33.12
C ASN A 384 13.76 -10.13 -33.57
N ASN A 385 14.74 -9.97 -32.65
CA ASN A 385 16.10 -9.53 -33.03
C ASN A 385 16.91 -10.60 -33.78
N GLN A 386 16.50 -11.87 -33.79
CA GLN A 386 17.16 -12.91 -34.59
C GLN A 386 16.53 -13.11 -35.97
N THR A 387 15.25 -12.78 -36.14
CA THR A 387 14.58 -12.81 -37.46
C THR A 387 14.86 -11.57 -38.30
N GLU A 388 15.10 -10.40 -37.70
CA GLU A 388 15.40 -9.16 -38.45
C GLU A 388 16.86 -9.10 -38.96
N VAL A 389 17.78 -9.85 -38.36
CA VAL A 389 19.21 -9.86 -38.75
C VAL A 389 19.55 -10.97 -39.76
N LYS A 390 18.60 -11.87 -40.08
CA LYS A 390 18.85 -13.04 -40.95
C LYS A 390 18.29 -12.97 -42.38
N HIS A 391 17.68 -11.86 -42.77
CA HIS A 391 17.18 -11.65 -44.12
C HIS A 391 17.72 -10.37 -44.75
N GLU A 392 19.02 -10.32 -44.96
CA GLU A 392 19.60 -9.46 -45.99
C GLU A 392 20.49 -10.34 -46.89
N PRO A 393 19.97 -10.92 -47.98
CA PRO A 393 20.80 -11.53 -49.00
C PRO A 393 21.35 -10.43 -49.89
N THR A 394 22.51 -9.89 -49.55
CA THR A 394 23.31 -9.11 -50.50
C THR A 394 23.93 -10.07 -51.50
N HIS A 395 23.16 -10.34 -52.56
CA HIS A 395 23.69 -10.91 -53.79
C HIS A 395 24.72 -9.94 -54.39
N HIS A 396 25.94 -10.45 -54.58
CA HIS A 396 26.87 -9.98 -55.58
C HIS A 396 26.21 -10.06 -56.97
N HIS A 397 26.20 -8.95 -57.72
CA HIS A 397 26.82 -8.83 -59.05
C HIS A 397 26.77 -7.39 -59.55
#